data_AF-A0A929EN75-F1
#
_entry.id   AF-A0A929EN75-F1
#
_cell.length_a   1.000
_cell.length_b   1.000
_cell.length_c   1.000
_cell.angle_alpha   90.00
_cell.angle_beta   90.00
_cell.angle_gamma   90.00
#
_symmetry.space_group_name_H-M   'P 1'
#
loop_
_entity.id
_entity.type
_entity.pdbx_description
1 polymer ?
#
loop_
_entity_poly.entity_id
_entity_poly.type
_entity_poly.pdbx_seq_one_letter_code
_entity_poly.pdbx_strand_id
1 'polypeptide(L)'
;MTEKTYIKGKDSDLETSIATMQAKLKSFGFDIEEASWLNPVSNVYSVHIRDKSCPLMFTNGKGSSEKSCLASALGEYFERLSCNYFFADFYLGEQHSASDFVHYPNERWFDGSGDAMPAGLMDESLWAHFDPDNELSPSKLFDINSGTGERGICAVPYQRLRDNKAVYIPINVIANIFVSNGMSAGNTKNEARVQGLSEVFERYVKNRIIAEGICLPDVPEDVLNRYPSIMKAVQELKDHGYKLKIADASLGGKYPVMSVTLINPKDGSVFASFGAHPSFEVAFERTVTELLQGRGLDQLDVFHPATFDLEEVASPANLEMHFIDSSGYISNDFFKKTPDYDFHDWDHDNNTDDEFDYLSQLIHDLGFDIYISDYEHLNVYACRILVPGMSDIYPVDELLWENNNEGA
;
A
#
# COMPACT_ATOMS: atom_id res chain seq x y z
N MET A 1 19.66 -11.76 29.20
CA MET A 1 18.40 -11.23 28.65
C MET A 1 18.74 -10.73 27.27
N THR A 2 18.04 -11.20 26.24
CA THR A 2 18.15 -10.64 24.88
C THR A 2 17.72 -9.18 24.93
N GLU A 3 18.41 -8.31 24.20
CA GLU A 3 18.00 -6.91 24.02
C GLU A 3 16.60 -6.86 23.40
N LYS A 4 15.76 -5.91 23.85
CA LYS A 4 14.41 -5.67 23.33
C LYS A 4 14.30 -4.23 22.85
N THR A 5 13.98 -4.05 21.59
CA THR A 5 13.87 -2.75 20.93
C THR A 5 12.41 -2.49 20.55
N TYR A 6 11.83 -1.43 21.11
CA TYR A 6 10.48 -0.97 20.78
C TYR A 6 10.56 0.29 19.93
N ILE A 7 9.76 0.35 18.88
CA ILE A 7 9.62 1.53 18.01
C ILE A 7 8.16 2.01 18.04
N LYS A 8 7.91 3.28 17.70
CA LYS A 8 6.57 3.85 17.69
C LYS A 8 5.65 3.14 16.69
N GLY A 9 4.36 3.07 17.02
CA GLY A 9 3.34 2.41 16.20
C GLY A 9 3.47 0.88 16.11
N LYS A 10 4.25 0.25 16.99
CA LYS A 10 4.41 -1.22 17.07
C LYS A 10 4.09 -1.75 18.46
N ASP A 11 3.31 -2.83 18.51
CA ASP A 11 2.79 -3.45 19.73
C ASP A 11 3.75 -4.53 20.29
N SER A 12 4.88 -4.79 19.63
CA SER A 12 5.87 -5.79 20.03
C SER A 12 7.29 -5.30 19.76
N ASP A 13 8.27 -5.84 20.48
CA ASP A 13 9.67 -5.59 20.20
C ASP A 13 10.12 -6.24 18.89
N LEU A 14 11.08 -5.60 18.21
CA LEU A 14 11.56 -6.03 16.90
C LEU A 14 12.14 -7.45 16.94
N GLU A 15 12.90 -7.78 17.97
CA GLU A 15 13.54 -9.08 18.13
C GLU A 15 12.52 -10.22 18.25
N THR A 16 11.47 -10.02 19.04
CA THR A 16 10.37 -10.99 19.19
C THR A 16 9.60 -11.12 17.88
N SER A 17 9.32 -10.01 17.19
CA SER A 17 8.62 -9.98 15.91
C SER A 17 9.37 -10.79 14.84
N ILE A 18 10.66 -10.50 14.64
CA ILE A 18 11.55 -11.19 13.69
C ILE A 18 11.62 -12.69 14.01
N ALA A 19 11.94 -13.03 15.26
CA ALA A 19 12.11 -14.43 15.67
C ALA A 19 10.81 -15.24 15.46
N THR A 20 9.66 -14.62 15.78
CA THR A 20 8.34 -15.24 15.61
C THR A 20 8.02 -15.47 14.14
N MET A 21 8.21 -14.46 13.29
CA MET A 21 7.92 -14.55 11.86
C MET A 21 8.83 -15.55 11.15
N GLN A 22 10.14 -15.53 11.42
CA GLN A 22 11.09 -16.51 10.86
C GLN A 22 10.75 -17.94 11.29
N ALA A 23 10.41 -18.15 12.57
CA ALA A 23 10.01 -19.47 13.06
C ALA A 23 8.73 -19.98 12.38
N LYS A 24 7.74 -19.10 12.19
CA LYS A 24 6.48 -19.43 11.52
C LYS A 24 6.71 -19.77 10.04
N LEU A 25 7.42 -18.95 9.28
CA LEU A 25 7.75 -19.22 7.87
C LEU A 25 8.41 -20.60 7.71
N LYS A 26 9.42 -20.88 8.54
CA LYS A 26 10.08 -22.20 8.56
C LYS A 26 9.11 -23.33 8.91
N SER A 27 8.17 -23.12 9.83
CA SER A 27 7.17 -24.14 10.21
C SER A 27 6.18 -24.45 9.08
N PHE A 28 5.92 -23.49 8.20
CA PHE A 28 5.13 -23.66 6.97
C PHE A 28 5.95 -24.16 5.78
N GLY A 29 7.26 -24.38 5.94
CA GLY A 29 8.13 -24.93 4.91
C GLY A 29 8.76 -23.90 3.99
N PHE A 30 8.62 -22.59 4.26
CA PHE A 30 9.32 -21.54 3.52
C PHE A 30 10.76 -21.41 4.00
N ASP A 31 11.72 -21.41 3.06
CA ASP A 31 13.14 -21.22 3.34
C ASP A 31 13.59 -19.87 2.80
N ILE A 32 13.42 -18.84 3.63
CA ILE A 32 13.70 -17.46 3.27
C ILE A 32 15.18 -17.13 3.45
N GLU A 33 15.77 -16.48 2.44
CA GLU A 33 17.08 -15.85 2.52
C GLU A 33 17.00 -14.33 2.41
N GLU A 34 17.91 -13.66 3.10
CA GLU A 34 18.21 -12.24 2.92
C GLU A 34 19.19 -12.10 1.75
N ALA A 35 18.68 -11.68 0.60
CA ALA A 35 19.42 -11.70 -0.66
C ALA A 35 20.30 -10.45 -0.87
N SER A 36 19.85 -9.28 -0.41
CA SER A 36 20.66 -8.05 -0.45
C SER A 36 20.23 -7.06 0.63
N TRP A 37 21.19 -6.26 1.09
CA TRP A 37 21.02 -5.21 2.08
C TRP A 37 21.59 -3.90 1.56
N LEU A 38 20.91 -2.80 1.85
CA LEU A 38 21.38 -1.44 1.60
C LEU A 38 21.24 -0.59 2.86
N ASN A 39 22.18 0.33 3.03
CA ASN A 39 22.16 1.40 4.04
C ASN A 39 22.79 2.66 3.40
N PRO A 40 22.11 3.29 2.44
CA PRO A 40 22.69 4.36 1.61
C PRO A 40 23.01 5.63 2.41
N VAL A 41 22.26 5.90 3.48
CA VAL A 41 22.47 7.00 4.43
C VAL A 41 22.10 6.53 5.83
N SER A 42 22.59 7.24 6.86
CA SER A 42 22.31 6.93 8.26
C SER A 42 20.83 6.73 8.53
N ASN A 43 20.50 5.67 9.26
CA ASN A 43 19.13 5.36 9.70
C ASN A 43 18.16 5.14 8.53
N VAL A 44 18.64 4.71 7.36
CA VAL A 44 17.78 4.29 6.25
C VAL A 44 18.30 2.97 5.70
N TYR A 45 17.59 1.89 6.02
CA TYR A 45 17.93 0.54 5.63
C TYR A 45 16.87 -0.03 4.71
N SER A 46 17.30 -0.86 3.75
CA SER A 46 16.40 -1.74 3.00
C SER A 46 16.99 -3.13 2.86
N VAL A 47 16.13 -4.16 2.84
CA VAL A 47 16.53 -5.55 2.63
C VAL A 47 15.61 -6.20 1.62
N HIS A 48 16.17 -6.98 0.71
CA HIS A 48 15.43 -7.87 -0.18
C HIS A 48 15.47 -9.28 0.39
N ILE A 49 14.29 -9.87 0.64
CA ILE A 49 14.17 -11.27 1.09
C ILE A 49 13.38 -12.09 0.08
N ARG A 50 13.71 -13.37 -0.08
CA ARG A 50 13.00 -14.27 -1.00
C ARG A 50 13.03 -15.71 -0.54
N ASP A 51 12.11 -16.53 -1.04
CA ASP A 51 12.19 -17.98 -0.86
C ASP A 51 13.26 -18.59 -1.79
N LYS A 52 14.12 -19.45 -1.23
CA LYS A 52 15.18 -20.12 -1.99
C LYS A 52 14.68 -21.10 -3.05
N SER A 53 13.54 -21.73 -2.78
CA SER A 53 12.92 -22.71 -3.66
C SER A 53 12.04 -22.05 -4.74
N CYS A 54 11.49 -20.87 -4.44
CA CYS A 54 10.69 -20.07 -5.37
C CYS A 54 11.11 -18.59 -5.34
N PRO A 55 12.15 -18.19 -6.10
CA PRO A 55 12.64 -16.81 -6.09
C PRO A 55 11.64 -15.75 -6.56
N LEU A 56 10.49 -16.14 -7.16
CA LEU A 56 9.38 -15.25 -7.49
C LEU A 56 8.63 -14.76 -6.24
N MET A 57 8.73 -15.48 -5.12
CA MET A 57 8.16 -15.07 -3.84
C MET A 57 9.20 -14.27 -3.06
N PHE A 58 9.13 -12.95 -3.18
CA PHE A 58 10.05 -12.02 -2.55
C PHE A 58 9.34 -10.78 -2.04
N THR A 59 9.95 -10.11 -1.06
CA THR A 59 9.46 -8.85 -0.50
C THR A 59 10.62 -7.95 -0.14
N ASN A 60 10.34 -6.68 0.08
CA ASN A 60 11.35 -5.71 0.47
C ASN A 60 11.00 -5.10 1.83
N GLY A 61 11.97 -5.06 2.73
CA GLY A 61 11.87 -4.32 3.98
C GLY A 61 12.44 -2.92 3.85
N LYS A 62 11.91 -2.01 4.65
CA LYS A 62 12.46 -0.67 4.87
C LYS A 62 12.39 -0.32 6.36
N GLY A 63 13.34 0.46 6.86
CA GLY A 63 13.29 0.92 8.26
C GLY A 63 14.52 1.70 8.69
N SER A 64 14.45 2.27 9.90
CA SER A 64 15.52 3.08 10.47
C SER A 64 16.68 2.31 11.12
N SER A 65 16.59 0.99 11.16
CA SER A 65 17.64 0.06 11.64
C SER A 65 17.58 -1.26 10.87
N GLU A 66 18.63 -2.07 10.94
CA GLU A 66 18.63 -3.42 10.37
C GLU A 66 17.46 -4.26 10.91
N LYS A 67 17.19 -4.21 12.22
CA LYS A 67 16.09 -4.98 12.84
C LYS A 67 14.72 -4.51 12.35
N SER A 68 14.46 -3.20 12.33
CA SER A 68 13.15 -2.69 11.87
C SER A 68 12.94 -2.96 10.38
N CYS A 69 14.00 -2.87 9.58
CA CYS A 69 13.99 -3.24 8.18
C CYS A 69 13.69 -4.73 7.96
N LEU A 70 14.35 -5.65 8.66
CA LEU A 70 14.08 -7.09 8.55
C LEU A 70 12.67 -7.44 9.03
N ALA A 71 12.20 -6.83 10.13
CA ALA A 71 10.84 -7.02 10.60
C ALA A 71 9.81 -6.54 9.55
N SER A 72 10.07 -5.41 8.87
CA SER A 72 9.25 -4.93 7.76
C SER A 72 9.20 -5.92 6.60
N ALA A 73 10.35 -6.47 6.17
CA ALA A 73 10.39 -7.43 5.07
C ALA A 73 9.59 -8.70 5.40
N LEU A 74 9.80 -9.25 6.60
CA LEU A 74 9.08 -10.44 7.05
C LEU A 74 7.57 -10.18 7.21
N GLY A 75 7.20 -9.00 7.70
CA GLY A 75 5.80 -8.56 7.79
C GLY A 75 5.15 -8.52 6.41
N GLU A 76 5.79 -7.86 5.44
CA GLU A 76 5.34 -7.83 4.05
C GLU A 76 5.23 -9.25 3.47
N TYR A 77 6.15 -10.15 3.79
CA TYR A 77 6.06 -11.55 3.35
C TYR A 77 4.79 -12.24 3.86
N PHE A 78 4.44 -12.07 5.14
CA PHE A 78 3.18 -12.61 5.70
C PHE A 78 1.94 -11.93 5.14
N GLU A 79 2.00 -10.64 4.86
CA GLU A 79 0.95 -9.88 4.19
C GLU A 79 0.65 -10.46 2.81
N ARG A 80 1.68 -10.59 1.95
CA ARG A 80 1.53 -11.11 0.59
C ARG A 80 1.15 -12.59 0.56
N LEU A 81 1.70 -13.41 1.47
CA LEU A 81 1.28 -14.80 1.62
C LEU A 81 -0.20 -14.90 2.02
N SER A 82 -0.62 -14.17 3.05
CA SER A 82 -1.99 -14.28 3.58
C SER A 82 -3.03 -13.81 2.58
N CYS A 83 -2.68 -12.83 1.74
CA CYS A 83 -3.54 -12.29 0.69
C CYS A 83 -3.43 -13.05 -0.66
N ASN A 84 -2.70 -14.16 -0.71
CA ASN A 84 -2.37 -14.92 -1.93
C ASN A 84 -1.72 -14.07 -3.05
N TYR A 85 -1.12 -12.93 -2.71
CA TYR A 85 -0.77 -11.92 -3.71
C TYR A 85 0.42 -12.32 -4.59
N PHE A 86 1.32 -13.18 -4.11
CA PHE A 86 2.37 -13.77 -4.95
C PHE A 86 1.82 -14.56 -6.14
N PHE A 87 0.56 -14.98 -6.07
CA PHE A 87 -0.08 -15.84 -7.04
C PHE A 87 -1.12 -15.08 -7.89
N ALA A 88 -1.34 -13.78 -7.63
CA ALA A 88 -2.42 -12.99 -8.19
C ALA A 88 -2.43 -13.01 -9.74
N ASP A 89 -1.24 -12.95 -10.35
CA ASP A 89 -1.08 -12.86 -11.80
C ASP A 89 -0.97 -14.22 -12.51
N PHE A 90 -1.25 -15.32 -11.81
CA PHE A 90 -1.04 -16.67 -12.34
C PHE A 90 -2.31 -17.52 -12.34
N TYR A 91 -2.55 -18.21 -13.46
CA TYR A 91 -3.44 -19.36 -13.49
C TYR A 91 -2.83 -20.51 -12.69
N LEU A 92 -3.58 -21.08 -11.75
CA LEU A 92 -3.09 -22.10 -10.81
C LEU A 92 -3.19 -23.53 -11.34
N GLY A 93 -3.77 -23.72 -12.54
CA GLY A 93 -3.89 -25.03 -13.16
C GLY A 93 -5.15 -25.79 -12.73
N GLU A 94 -5.57 -26.71 -13.60
CA GLU A 94 -6.85 -27.43 -13.51
C GLU A 94 -7.04 -28.15 -12.18
N GLN A 95 -5.95 -28.70 -11.61
CA GLN A 95 -6.00 -29.36 -10.30
C GLN A 95 -6.42 -28.41 -9.18
N HIS A 96 -5.91 -27.18 -9.17
CA HIS A 96 -6.24 -26.18 -8.15
C HIS A 96 -7.64 -25.62 -8.40
N SER A 97 -7.99 -25.32 -9.65
CA SER A 97 -9.33 -24.87 -10.05
C SER A 97 -10.46 -25.82 -9.63
N ALA A 98 -10.21 -27.14 -9.73
CA ALA A 98 -11.16 -28.19 -9.38
C ALA A 98 -11.15 -28.58 -7.89
N SER A 99 -10.30 -27.95 -7.06
CA SER A 99 -10.23 -28.24 -5.62
C SER A 99 -11.43 -27.69 -4.85
N ASP A 100 -11.62 -28.09 -3.60
CA ASP A 100 -12.77 -27.62 -2.78
C ASP A 100 -12.82 -26.09 -2.67
N PHE A 101 -11.66 -25.43 -2.63
CA PHE A 101 -11.48 -23.98 -2.73
C PHE A 101 -10.24 -23.66 -3.59
N VAL A 102 -10.21 -22.45 -4.17
CA VAL A 102 -9.07 -21.92 -4.94
C VAL A 102 -8.28 -20.90 -4.12
N HIS A 103 -8.96 -19.94 -3.51
CA HIS A 103 -8.35 -18.84 -2.74
C HIS A 103 -8.41 -19.10 -1.24
N TYR A 104 -9.62 -19.32 -0.70
CA TYR A 104 -9.83 -19.53 0.73
C TYR A 104 -11.00 -20.48 1.01
N PRO A 105 -10.97 -21.27 2.11
CA PRO A 105 -12.08 -22.16 2.46
C PRO A 105 -13.45 -21.47 2.68
N ASN A 106 -13.46 -20.17 2.92
CA ASN A 106 -14.67 -19.36 3.13
C ASN A 106 -15.09 -18.55 1.89
N GLU A 107 -14.44 -18.76 0.74
CA GLU A 107 -14.86 -18.20 -0.53
C GLU A 107 -16.24 -18.74 -0.95
N ARG A 108 -16.89 -18.02 -1.85
CA ARG A 108 -18.15 -18.47 -2.47
C ARG A 108 -18.08 -18.35 -3.97
N TRP A 109 -18.70 -19.33 -4.61
CA TRP A 109 -18.85 -19.41 -6.05
C TRP A 109 -20.27 -19.03 -6.43
N PHE A 110 -20.41 -18.07 -7.33
CA PHE A 110 -21.68 -17.57 -7.84
C PHE A 110 -21.84 -17.96 -9.29
N ASP A 111 -23.03 -18.44 -9.66
CA ASP A 111 -23.32 -18.89 -11.03
C ASP A 111 -23.23 -17.72 -12.03
N GLY A 112 -22.22 -17.74 -12.90
CA GLY A 112 -22.01 -16.72 -13.94
C GLY A 112 -22.51 -17.12 -15.32
N SER A 113 -23.33 -18.16 -15.45
CA SER A 113 -23.78 -18.69 -16.74
C SER A 113 -24.90 -17.88 -17.42
N GLY A 114 -25.55 -16.98 -16.68
CA GLY A 114 -26.59 -16.08 -17.20
C GLY A 114 -26.07 -14.68 -17.55
N ASP A 115 -26.93 -13.86 -18.15
CA ASP A 115 -26.61 -12.47 -18.50
C ASP A 115 -26.73 -11.50 -17.30
N ALA A 116 -27.44 -11.89 -16.24
CA ALA A 116 -27.69 -11.04 -15.09
C ALA A 116 -26.68 -11.30 -13.96
N MET A 117 -26.29 -10.22 -13.27
CA MET A 117 -25.40 -10.34 -12.11
C MET A 117 -26.03 -11.18 -10.98
N PRO A 118 -25.29 -12.17 -10.42
CA PRO A 118 -25.80 -13.01 -9.34
C PRO A 118 -26.19 -12.25 -8.09
N ALA A 119 -27.35 -12.57 -7.53
CA ALA A 119 -27.77 -12.02 -6.24
C ALA A 119 -26.81 -12.44 -5.12
N GLY A 120 -26.50 -11.50 -4.22
CA GLY A 120 -25.61 -11.72 -3.08
C GLY A 120 -24.13 -11.44 -3.34
N LEU A 121 -23.75 -11.11 -4.58
CA LEU A 121 -22.49 -10.45 -4.89
C LEU A 121 -22.59 -8.96 -4.58
N MET A 122 -21.57 -8.45 -3.90
CA MET A 122 -21.40 -7.05 -3.54
C MET A 122 -22.65 -6.48 -2.83
N ASP A 123 -22.70 -5.17 -2.67
CA ASP A 123 -23.89 -4.45 -2.23
C ASP A 123 -24.19 -3.29 -3.19
N GLU A 124 -25.31 -2.59 -2.97
CA GLU A 124 -25.76 -1.51 -3.85
C GLU A 124 -24.72 -0.39 -3.98
N SER A 125 -24.01 -0.04 -2.90
CA SER A 125 -22.95 0.98 -2.94
C SER A 125 -21.76 0.54 -3.78
N LEU A 126 -21.35 -0.74 -3.69
CA LEU A 126 -20.27 -1.27 -4.50
C LEU A 126 -20.66 -1.37 -5.98
N TRP A 127 -21.88 -1.78 -6.30
CA TRP A 127 -22.37 -1.79 -7.69
C TRP A 127 -22.44 -0.38 -8.27
N ALA A 128 -22.90 0.62 -7.50
CA ALA A 128 -22.90 2.01 -7.94
C ALA A 128 -21.49 2.57 -8.20
N HIS A 129 -20.46 2.02 -7.57
CA HIS A 129 -19.06 2.43 -7.75
C HIS A 129 -18.39 1.71 -8.93
N PHE A 130 -18.50 0.37 -9.01
CA PHE A 130 -17.81 -0.43 -10.03
C PHE A 130 -18.58 -0.55 -11.35
N ASP A 131 -19.89 -0.35 -11.34
CA ASP A 131 -20.75 -0.52 -12.53
C ASP A 131 -21.87 0.53 -12.59
N PRO A 132 -21.53 1.84 -12.56
CA PRO A 132 -22.52 2.91 -12.51
C PRO A 132 -23.49 2.90 -13.70
N ASP A 133 -23.02 2.45 -14.86
CA ASP A 133 -23.78 2.41 -16.12
C ASP A 133 -24.44 1.04 -16.39
N ASN A 134 -24.26 0.05 -15.51
CA ASN A 134 -24.77 -1.32 -15.64
C ASN A 134 -24.30 -2.02 -16.93
N GLU A 135 -23.01 -1.91 -17.23
CA GLU A 135 -22.36 -2.48 -18.43
C GLU A 135 -21.61 -3.78 -18.13
N LEU A 136 -21.28 -4.08 -16.87
CA LEU A 136 -20.58 -5.32 -16.54
C LEU A 136 -21.48 -6.54 -16.77
N SER A 137 -20.91 -7.56 -17.42
CA SER A 137 -21.49 -8.90 -17.51
C SER A 137 -20.82 -9.84 -16.50
N PRO A 138 -21.49 -10.93 -16.06
CA PRO A 138 -20.89 -11.91 -15.16
C PRO A 138 -19.55 -12.47 -15.66
N SER A 139 -19.39 -12.61 -16.98
CA SER A 139 -18.16 -13.11 -17.59
C SER A 139 -16.95 -12.20 -17.40
N LYS A 140 -17.15 -10.90 -17.15
CA LYS A 140 -16.06 -9.97 -16.84
C LYS A 140 -15.54 -10.13 -15.41
N LEU A 141 -16.24 -10.87 -14.54
CA LEU A 141 -15.88 -11.01 -13.13
C LEU A 141 -15.25 -12.36 -12.76
N PHE A 142 -14.87 -13.17 -13.75
CA PHE A 142 -14.13 -14.42 -13.49
C PHE A 142 -12.70 -14.14 -13.05
N ASP A 143 -12.23 -14.87 -12.03
CA ASP A 143 -10.84 -14.80 -11.59
C ASP A 143 -9.94 -15.66 -12.48
N ILE A 144 -8.78 -15.13 -12.86
CA ILE A 144 -7.83 -15.86 -13.71
C ILE A 144 -7.15 -17.03 -13.00
N ASN A 145 -7.14 -17.02 -11.67
CA ASN A 145 -6.45 -18.04 -10.88
C ASN A 145 -7.15 -19.40 -11.02
N SER A 146 -8.47 -19.39 -11.20
CA SER A 146 -9.32 -20.58 -11.34
C SER A 146 -9.61 -21.01 -12.78
N GLY A 147 -9.39 -20.16 -13.79
CA GLY A 147 -9.59 -20.53 -15.20
C GLY A 147 -10.54 -19.58 -15.92
N THR A 148 -11.39 -20.13 -16.78
CA THR A 148 -12.16 -19.38 -17.79
C THR A 148 -13.64 -19.23 -17.41
N GLY A 149 -13.94 -19.34 -16.12
CA GLY A 149 -15.29 -19.16 -15.56
C GLY A 149 -16.14 -20.41 -15.51
N GLU A 150 -15.58 -21.60 -15.73
CA GLU A 150 -16.32 -22.88 -15.73
C GLU A 150 -17.05 -23.13 -14.40
N ARG A 151 -16.48 -22.65 -13.29
CA ARG A 151 -17.04 -22.76 -11.93
C ARG A 151 -17.88 -21.54 -11.53
N GLY A 152 -17.83 -20.45 -12.30
CA GLY A 152 -18.52 -19.19 -12.04
C GLY A 152 -17.62 -18.10 -11.44
N ILE A 153 -18.23 -17.13 -10.76
CA ILE A 153 -17.54 -15.99 -10.14
C ILE A 153 -17.10 -16.37 -8.73
N CYS A 154 -15.79 -16.38 -8.49
CA CYS A 154 -15.26 -16.52 -7.14
C CYS A 154 -15.27 -15.18 -6.40
N ALA A 155 -15.86 -15.14 -5.22
CA ALA A 155 -15.88 -13.97 -4.36
C ALA A 155 -15.56 -14.34 -2.91
N VAL A 156 -14.88 -13.43 -2.22
CA VAL A 156 -14.42 -13.64 -0.85
C VAL A 156 -15.15 -12.70 0.12
N PRO A 157 -15.34 -13.12 1.39
CA PRO A 157 -16.09 -12.34 2.34
C PRO A 157 -15.26 -11.17 2.88
N TYR A 158 -15.81 -9.97 2.78
CA TYR A 158 -15.37 -8.79 3.49
C TYR A 158 -16.41 -8.37 4.52
N GLN A 159 -15.96 -7.84 5.65
CA GLN A 159 -16.82 -7.21 6.65
C GLN A 159 -16.85 -5.70 6.40
N ARG A 160 -18.03 -5.16 6.11
CA ARG A 160 -18.24 -3.72 6.04
C ARG A 160 -18.25 -3.13 7.45
N LEU A 161 -17.37 -2.17 7.72
CA LEU A 161 -17.05 -1.74 9.08
C LEU A 161 -18.22 -1.02 9.78
N ARG A 162 -18.93 -0.13 9.08
CA ARG A 162 -20.00 0.71 9.65
C ARG A 162 -21.14 -0.08 10.30
N ASP A 163 -21.42 -1.29 9.82
CA ASP A 163 -22.58 -2.09 10.24
C ASP A 163 -22.26 -3.59 10.43
N ASN A 164 -20.98 -3.97 10.32
CA ASN A 164 -20.50 -5.34 10.44
C ASN A 164 -21.14 -6.33 9.45
N LYS A 165 -21.70 -5.85 8.34
CA LYS A 165 -22.34 -6.72 7.33
C LYS A 165 -21.28 -7.45 6.52
N ALA A 166 -21.47 -8.77 6.34
CA ALA A 166 -20.67 -9.55 5.41
C ALA A 166 -21.10 -9.27 3.96
N VAL A 167 -20.12 -8.99 3.10
CA VAL A 167 -20.28 -8.67 1.68
C VAL A 167 -19.30 -9.53 0.89
N TYR A 168 -19.75 -10.17 -0.18
CA TYR A 168 -18.89 -10.99 -1.04
C TYR A 168 -18.41 -10.16 -2.20
N ILE A 169 -17.10 -9.93 -2.30
CA ILE A 169 -16.48 -9.12 -3.36
C ILE A 169 -15.72 -10.06 -4.30
N PRO A 170 -15.95 -10.00 -5.63
CA PRO A 170 -15.27 -10.83 -6.60
C PRO A 170 -13.75 -10.70 -6.53
N ILE A 171 -13.03 -11.82 -6.62
CA ILE A 171 -11.57 -11.81 -6.72
C ILE A 171 -11.10 -11.00 -7.93
N ASN A 172 -11.83 -11.06 -9.06
CA ASN A 172 -11.51 -10.28 -10.24
C ASN A 172 -11.48 -8.77 -9.96
N VAL A 173 -12.49 -8.22 -9.28
CA VAL A 173 -12.52 -6.80 -8.88
C VAL A 173 -11.35 -6.46 -7.97
N ILE A 174 -11.09 -7.35 -7.00
CA ILE A 174 -10.01 -7.19 -6.03
C ILE A 174 -8.63 -7.16 -6.72
N ALA A 175 -8.42 -8.04 -7.69
CA ALA A 175 -7.16 -8.18 -8.42
C ALA A 175 -6.91 -7.00 -9.36
N ASN A 176 -7.92 -6.59 -10.13
CA ASN A 176 -7.77 -5.52 -11.12
C ASN A 176 -7.73 -4.12 -10.48
N ILE A 177 -8.60 -3.82 -9.51
CA ILE A 177 -8.75 -2.44 -9.03
C ILE A 177 -7.81 -2.10 -7.88
N PHE A 178 -7.63 -3.04 -6.95
CA PHE A 178 -6.97 -2.74 -5.67
C PHE A 178 -5.54 -3.25 -5.59
N VAL A 179 -5.19 -4.28 -6.37
CA VAL A 179 -3.84 -4.89 -6.36
C VAL A 179 -3.30 -5.06 -4.93
N SER A 180 -2.07 -4.69 -4.61
CA SER A 180 -1.55 -4.83 -3.23
C SER A 180 -2.02 -3.74 -2.25
N ASN A 181 -2.76 -2.71 -2.70
CA ASN A 181 -3.10 -1.57 -1.84
C ASN A 181 -4.04 -1.97 -0.69
N GLY A 182 -3.72 -1.49 0.51
CA GLY A 182 -4.52 -1.73 1.72
C GLY A 182 -4.32 -3.13 2.32
N MET A 183 -3.32 -3.89 1.86
CA MET A 183 -2.87 -5.09 2.55
C MET A 183 -2.02 -4.71 3.75
N SER A 184 -2.07 -5.52 4.81
CA SER A 184 -1.20 -5.38 5.96
C SER A 184 -0.98 -6.68 6.71
N ALA A 185 0.16 -6.80 7.39
CA ALA A 185 0.38 -7.74 8.47
C ALA A 185 1.03 -7.06 9.68
N GLY A 186 0.79 -7.61 10.87
CA GLY A 186 1.28 -7.00 12.11
C GLY A 186 1.29 -7.96 13.29
N ASN A 187 1.89 -7.51 14.39
CA ASN A 187 1.93 -8.27 15.64
C ASN A 187 0.55 -8.45 16.26
N THR A 188 -0.32 -7.46 16.07
CA THR A 188 -1.71 -7.44 16.54
C THR A 188 -2.65 -7.07 15.40
N LYS A 189 -3.94 -7.26 15.66
CA LYS A 189 -5.02 -6.88 14.74
C LYS A 189 -4.98 -5.39 14.39
N ASN A 190 -4.90 -4.53 15.39
CA ASN A 190 -5.00 -3.09 15.16
C ASN A 190 -3.68 -2.48 14.68
N GLU A 191 -2.51 -3.01 15.06
CA GLU A 191 -1.24 -2.61 14.44
C GLU A 191 -1.27 -2.76 12.92
N ALA A 192 -1.76 -3.92 12.43
CA ALA A 192 -1.90 -4.17 10.99
C ALA A 192 -2.98 -3.28 10.36
N ARG A 193 -4.17 -3.17 10.97
CA ARG A 193 -5.25 -2.35 10.41
C ARG A 193 -4.88 -0.86 10.35
N VAL A 194 -4.15 -0.33 11.33
CA VAL A 194 -3.63 1.05 11.31
C VAL A 194 -2.67 1.23 10.14
N GLN A 195 -1.75 0.28 9.91
CA GLN A 195 -0.86 0.35 8.75
C GLN A 195 -1.64 0.26 7.43
N GLY A 196 -2.61 -0.64 7.31
CA GLY A 196 -3.42 -0.80 6.10
C GLY A 196 -4.25 0.44 5.78
N LEU A 197 -4.90 1.05 6.79
CA LEU A 197 -5.65 2.30 6.62
C LEU A 197 -4.72 3.48 6.32
N SER A 198 -3.54 3.54 6.95
CA SER A 198 -2.54 4.57 6.65
C SER A 198 -2.09 4.46 5.19
N GLU A 199 -1.86 3.25 4.70
CA GLU A 199 -1.55 3.00 3.28
C GLU A 199 -2.67 3.48 2.35
N VAL A 200 -3.94 3.24 2.68
CA VAL A 200 -5.07 3.81 1.91
C VAL A 200 -4.99 5.34 1.85
N PHE A 201 -4.73 6.02 2.98
CA PHE A 201 -4.54 7.47 2.97
C PHE A 201 -3.32 7.91 2.17
N GLU A 202 -2.19 7.22 2.30
CA GLU A 202 -0.95 7.52 1.59
C GLU A 202 -1.18 7.58 0.09
N ARG A 203 -1.82 6.54 -0.48
CA ARG A 203 -2.07 6.43 -1.92
C ARG A 203 -3.16 7.39 -2.40
N TYR A 204 -4.27 7.49 -1.65
CA TYR A 204 -5.35 8.42 -1.97
C TYR A 204 -4.86 9.87 -2.02
N VAL A 205 -4.13 10.31 -1.00
CA VAL A 205 -3.63 11.68 -0.89
C VAL A 205 -2.50 11.94 -1.87
N LYS A 206 -1.59 10.97 -2.09
CA LYS A 206 -0.57 11.02 -3.15
C LYS A 206 -1.20 11.27 -4.52
N ASN A 207 -2.19 10.48 -4.91
CA ASN A 207 -2.85 10.61 -6.21
C ASN A 207 -3.52 11.96 -6.37
N ARG A 208 -4.23 12.44 -5.34
CA ARG A 208 -4.82 13.78 -5.34
C ARG A 208 -3.79 14.89 -5.49
N ILE A 209 -2.71 14.84 -4.71
CA ILE A 209 -1.65 15.86 -4.75
C ILE A 209 -1.01 15.92 -6.15
N ILE A 210 -0.71 14.77 -6.73
CA ILE A 210 -0.08 14.68 -8.05
C ILE A 210 -1.05 15.16 -9.13
N ALA A 211 -2.24 14.56 -9.21
CA ALA A 211 -3.21 14.84 -10.27
C ALA A 211 -3.76 16.28 -10.24
N GLU A 212 -3.95 16.85 -9.05
CA GLU A 212 -4.42 18.22 -8.89
C GLU A 212 -3.26 19.25 -8.97
N GLY A 213 -1.99 18.80 -9.07
CA GLY A 213 -0.82 19.67 -9.15
C GLY A 213 -0.61 20.52 -7.90
N ILE A 214 -0.95 20.01 -6.72
CA ILE A 214 -0.99 20.76 -5.47
C ILE A 214 0.41 21.12 -5.00
N CYS A 215 0.62 22.40 -4.69
CA CYS A 215 1.82 22.89 -4.03
C CYS A 215 1.70 22.75 -2.50
N LEU A 216 2.45 21.82 -1.92
CA LEU A 216 2.42 21.56 -0.48
C LEU A 216 3.25 22.57 0.32
N PRO A 217 2.81 22.93 1.55
CA PRO A 217 3.58 23.75 2.47
C PRO A 217 4.79 23.00 3.02
N ASP A 218 5.95 23.67 3.06
CA ASP A 218 7.16 23.12 3.66
C ASP A 218 6.98 22.97 5.17
N VAL A 219 7.53 21.90 5.74
CA VAL A 219 7.57 21.71 7.19
C VAL A 219 8.61 22.67 7.80
N PRO A 220 8.24 23.49 8.80
CA PRO A 220 9.17 24.39 9.47
C PRO A 220 10.37 23.67 10.08
N GLU A 221 11.54 24.32 10.08
CA GLU A 221 12.79 23.72 10.56
C GLU A 221 12.74 23.34 12.05
N ASP A 222 12.06 24.12 12.88
CA ASP A 222 11.86 23.83 14.30
C ASP A 222 11.03 22.56 14.53
N VAL A 223 10.06 22.28 13.66
CA VAL A 223 9.27 21.04 13.65
C VAL A 223 10.13 19.85 13.21
N LEU A 224 10.91 20.01 12.13
CA LEU A 224 11.83 18.97 11.65
C LEU A 224 12.90 18.60 12.68
N ASN A 225 13.39 19.59 13.43
CA ASN A 225 14.42 19.39 14.46
C ASN A 225 13.94 18.57 15.67
N ARG A 226 12.64 18.26 15.78
CA ARG A 226 12.12 17.27 16.74
C ARG A 226 12.60 15.84 16.45
N TYR A 227 13.01 15.56 15.20
CA TYR A 227 13.36 14.22 14.73
C TYR A 227 14.82 14.13 14.22
N PRO A 228 15.82 14.28 15.11
CA PRO A 228 17.23 14.38 14.72
C PRO A 228 17.78 13.12 14.01
N SER A 229 17.23 11.94 14.30
CA SER A 229 17.60 10.69 13.63
C SER A 229 17.25 10.72 12.13
N ILE A 230 16.04 11.17 11.80
CA ILE A 230 15.55 11.30 10.42
C ILE A 230 16.30 12.46 9.72
N MET A 231 16.48 13.57 10.42
CA MET A 231 17.20 14.73 9.88
C MET A 231 18.66 14.44 9.54
N LYS A 232 19.28 13.45 10.19
CA LYS A 232 20.61 12.98 9.82
C LYS A 232 20.63 12.39 8.40
N ALA A 233 19.66 11.54 8.05
CA ALA A 233 19.51 10.99 6.71
C ALA A 233 19.28 12.09 5.66
N VAL A 234 18.39 13.04 5.99
CA VAL A 234 18.08 14.21 5.17
C VAL A 234 19.33 15.05 4.90
N GLN A 235 20.15 15.29 5.92
CA GLN A 235 21.37 16.06 5.77
C GLN A 235 22.40 15.31 4.92
N GLU A 236 22.57 14.01 5.10
CA GLU A 236 23.47 13.21 4.29
C GLU A 236 23.05 13.23 2.80
N LEU A 237 21.76 13.13 2.49
CA LEU A 237 21.26 13.29 1.11
C LEU A 237 21.60 14.67 0.53
N LYS A 238 21.43 15.73 1.34
CA LYS A 238 21.81 17.11 0.94
C LYS A 238 23.32 17.25 0.71
N ASP A 239 24.14 16.62 1.55
CA ASP A 239 25.60 16.63 1.43
C ASP A 239 26.09 15.88 0.18
N HIS A 240 25.33 14.89 -0.29
CA HIS A 240 25.55 14.22 -1.58
C HIS A 240 25.08 15.05 -2.80
N GLY A 241 24.57 16.27 -2.58
CA GLY A 241 24.22 17.22 -3.61
C GLY A 241 22.75 17.22 -4.03
N TYR A 242 21.92 16.35 -3.45
CA TYR A 242 20.48 16.35 -3.69
C TYR A 242 19.81 17.56 -3.02
N LYS A 243 18.70 18.02 -3.60
CA LYS A 243 17.80 18.97 -2.91
C LYS A 243 16.58 18.20 -2.43
N LEU A 244 16.14 18.49 -1.21
CA LEU A 244 14.98 17.87 -0.61
C LEU A 244 13.94 18.95 -0.28
N LYS A 245 12.70 18.71 -0.71
CA LYS A 245 11.51 19.42 -0.22
C LYS A 245 10.78 18.47 0.74
N ILE A 246 10.70 18.85 2.02
CA ILE A 246 9.98 18.11 3.04
C ILE A 246 8.72 18.89 3.34
N ALA A 247 7.57 18.32 3.03
CA ALA A 247 6.31 19.02 3.03
C ALA A 247 5.23 18.26 3.81
N ASP A 248 4.35 19.04 4.42
CA ASP A 248 3.12 18.55 5.04
C ASP A 248 2.10 18.24 3.94
N ALA A 249 1.73 16.96 3.80
CA ALA A 249 0.78 16.48 2.81
C ALA A 249 -0.63 16.29 3.40
N SER A 250 -0.91 16.85 4.57
CA SER A 250 -2.20 16.69 5.25
C SER A 250 -3.37 17.42 4.60
N LEU A 251 -3.11 18.29 3.62
CA LEU A 251 -4.11 19.13 2.95
C LEU A 251 -4.96 19.92 3.96
N GLY A 252 -4.28 20.74 4.77
CA GLY A 252 -4.93 21.56 5.81
C GLY A 252 -5.22 20.81 7.11
N GLY A 253 -4.34 19.87 7.49
CA GLY A 253 -4.48 19.07 8.71
C GLY A 253 -5.55 17.98 8.63
N LYS A 254 -6.01 17.63 7.43
CA LYS A 254 -7.12 16.69 7.22
C LYS A 254 -6.68 15.23 7.16
N TYR A 255 -5.49 14.95 6.63
CA TYR A 255 -4.98 13.60 6.41
C TYR A 255 -3.63 13.39 7.11
N PRO A 256 -3.32 12.20 7.65
CA PRO A 256 -2.06 11.93 8.35
C PRO A 256 -0.95 11.53 7.36
N VAL A 257 -0.60 12.43 6.43
CA VAL A 257 0.29 12.14 5.30
C VAL A 257 1.44 13.16 5.22
N MET A 258 2.64 12.66 4.93
CA MET A 258 3.86 13.41 4.69
C MET A 258 4.34 13.23 3.25
N SER A 259 5.08 14.22 2.73
CA SER A 259 5.78 14.12 1.45
C SER A 259 7.26 14.53 1.60
N VAL A 260 8.15 13.75 1.00
CA VAL A 260 9.56 14.08 0.84
C VAL A 260 9.90 13.94 -0.64
N THR A 261 10.24 15.05 -1.26
CA THR A 261 10.58 15.11 -2.68
C THR A 261 12.08 15.34 -2.85
N LEU A 262 12.73 14.42 -3.53
CA LEU A 262 14.12 14.51 -3.94
C LEU A 262 14.23 15.12 -5.33
N ILE A 263 15.11 16.11 -5.46
CA ILE A 263 15.42 16.77 -6.73
C ILE A 263 16.91 16.57 -6.97
N ASN A 264 17.25 16.01 -8.12
CA ASN A 264 18.63 15.80 -8.55
C ASN A 264 19.09 16.99 -9.42
N PRO A 265 19.99 17.86 -8.94
CA PRO A 265 20.39 19.04 -9.70
C PRO A 265 21.23 18.73 -10.95
N LYS A 266 21.70 17.49 -11.13
CA LYS A 266 22.52 17.10 -12.28
C LYS A 266 21.71 17.01 -13.57
N ASP A 267 20.48 16.51 -13.48
CA ASP A 267 19.59 16.25 -14.62
C ASP A 267 18.22 16.92 -14.47
N GLY A 268 17.91 17.48 -13.29
CA GLY A 268 16.63 18.13 -13.00
C GLY A 268 15.52 17.15 -12.66
N SER A 269 15.82 15.86 -12.50
CA SER A 269 14.83 14.83 -12.18
C SER A 269 14.25 14.99 -10.77
N VAL A 270 13.01 14.55 -10.62
CA VAL A 270 12.21 14.68 -9.41
C VAL A 270 11.68 13.32 -9.00
N PHE A 271 11.82 12.99 -7.72
CA PHE A 271 11.23 11.80 -7.12
C PHE A 271 10.45 12.21 -5.86
N ALA A 272 9.13 12.09 -5.91
CA ALA A 272 8.25 12.39 -4.78
C ALA A 272 7.87 11.09 -4.04
N SER A 273 8.33 10.97 -2.79
CA SER A 273 7.90 9.92 -1.88
C SER A 273 6.82 10.44 -0.93
N PHE A 274 5.90 9.56 -0.56
CA PHE A 274 4.79 9.83 0.36
C PHE A 274 4.77 8.74 1.44
N GLY A 275 4.37 9.13 2.64
CA GLY A 275 4.25 8.22 3.77
C GLY A 275 3.14 8.66 4.70
N ALA A 276 2.36 7.71 5.19
CA ALA A 276 1.27 7.97 6.13
C ALA A 276 1.40 7.15 7.40
N HIS A 277 0.98 7.76 8.51
CA HIS A 277 0.78 7.16 9.84
C HIS A 277 0.12 8.19 10.76
N PRO A 278 -0.73 7.83 11.74
CA PRO A 278 -1.29 8.76 12.72
C PRO A 278 -0.22 9.61 13.44
N SER A 279 0.87 8.97 13.87
CA SER A 279 2.08 9.65 14.35
C SER A 279 2.84 10.38 13.22
N PHE A 280 3.04 11.69 13.38
CA PHE A 280 3.82 12.52 12.46
C PHE A 280 5.25 11.98 12.25
N GLU A 281 5.90 11.57 13.34
CA GLU A 281 7.27 11.03 13.32
C GLU A 281 7.37 9.79 12.44
N VAL A 282 6.43 8.86 12.61
CA VAL A 282 6.40 7.60 11.87
C VAL A 282 6.08 7.85 10.41
N ALA A 283 5.14 8.76 10.09
CA ALA A 283 4.85 9.15 8.72
C ALA A 283 6.09 9.75 8.03
N PHE A 284 6.81 10.64 8.72
CA PHE A 284 8.03 11.24 8.20
C PHE A 284 9.16 10.20 8.00
N GLU A 285 9.38 9.31 8.96
CA GLU A 285 10.38 8.23 8.84
C GLU A 285 10.05 7.29 7.68
N ARG A 286 8.79 6.90 7.54
CA ARG A 286 8.30 6.03 6.44
C ARG A 286 8.53 6.68 5.08
N THR A 287 8.29 7.98 4.97
CA THR A 287 8.50 8.71 3.72
C THR A 287 9.98 8.76 3.33
N VAL A 288 10.89 9.01 4.29
CA VAL A 288 12.33 9.04 4.02
C VAL A 288 12.90 7.65 3.72
N THR A 289 12.43 6.62 4.43
CA THR A 289 12.91 5.24 4.22
C THR A 289 12.39 4.64 2.91
N GLU A 290 11.18 5.00 2.47
CA GLU A 290 10.63 4.62 1.16
C GLU A 290 11.43 5.23 0.01
N LEU A 291 11.81 6.51 0.13
CA LEU A 291 12.59 7.23 -0.89
C LEU A 291 13.90 6.50 -1.27
N LEU A 292 14.46 5.65 -0.41
CA LEU A 292 15.71 4.93 -0.66
C LEU A 292 15.54 3.41 -0.60
N GLN A 293 14.32 2.89 -0.59
CA GLN A 293 14.08 1.45 -0.55
C GLN A 293 14.63 0.80 -1.83
N GLY A 294 15.59 -0.12 -1.67
CA GLY A 294 16.17 -0.85 -2.80
C GLY A 294 17.06 0.01 -3.72
N ARG A 295 17.38 1.26 -3.33
CA ARG A 295 18.13 2.21 -4.16
C ARG A 295 19.39 2.70 -3.46
N GLY A 296 20.54 2.49 -4.10
CA GLY A 296 21.78 3.20 -3.80
C GLY A 296 21.71 4.66 -4.24
N LEU A 297 22.61 5.50 -3.72
CA LEU A 297 22.67 6.92 -4.10
C LEU A 297 23.05 7.14 -5.57
N ASP A 298 23.60 6.13 -6.23
CA ASP A 298 23.95 6.09 -7.65
C ASP A 298 22.79 5.62 -8.56
N GLN A 299 21.65 5.25 -7.98
CA GLN A 299 20.47 4.72 -8.70
C GLN A 299 19.28 5.69 -8.67
N LEU A 300 19.56 6.98 -8.45
CA LEU A 300 18.56 8.06 -8.34
C LEU A 300 18.50 8.93 -9.61
N ASP A 301 18.92 8.39 -10.76
CA ASP A 301 18.99 9.04 -12.07
C ASP A 301 17.94 8.50 -13.07
N VAL A 302 17.01 7.67 -12.60
CA VAL A 302 15.96 7.01 -13.42
C VAL A 302 14.64 7.79 -13.48
N PHE A 303 14.58 8.98 -12.88
CA PHE A 303 13.35 9.77 -12.76
C PHE A 303 13.27 10.89 -13.80
N HIS A 304 12.08 11.47 -13.97
CA HIS A 304 11.84 12.54 -14.94
C HIS A 304 11.90 13.94 -14.31
N PRO A 305 12.29 14.96 -15.09
CA PRO A 305 12.05 16.35 -14.69
C PRO A 305 10.56 16.65 -14.55
N ALA A 306 10.23 17.66 -13.75
CA ALA A 306 8.86 18.14 -13.63
C ALA A 306 8.34 18.71 -14.97
N THR A 307 7.06 18.48 -15.27
CA THR A 307 6.39 18.95 -16.50
C THR A 307 5.39 20.08 -16.23
N PHE A 308 5.02 20.85 -17.24
CA PHE A 308 3.94 21.85 -17.15
C PHE A 308 2.59 21.30 -17.66
N ASP A 309 2.59 20.08 -18.21
CA ASP A 309 1.40 19.42 -18.70
C ASP A 309 0.66 18.75 -17.53
N LEU A 310 -0.34 19.44 -16.98
CA LEU A 310 -1.13 18.91 -15.89
C LEU A 310 -2.06 17.77 -16.34
N GLU A 311 -2.47 17.73 -17.62
CA GLU A 311 -3.32 16.67 -18.14
C GLU A 311 -2.54 15.34 -18.18
N GLU A 312 -1.28 15.37 -18.63
CA GLU A 312 -0.39 14.20 -18.59
C GLU A 312 -0.14 13.74 -17.14
N VAL A 313 0.11 14.68 -16.22
CA VAL A 313 0.33 14.38 -14.79
C VAL A 313 -0.92 13.78 -14.13
N ALA A 314 -2.12 14.24 -14.50
CA ALA A 314 -3.38 13.77 -13.96
C ALA A 314 -3.90 12.48 -14.63
N SER A 315 -3.24 12.00 -15.68
CA SER A 315 -3.68 10.79 -16.38
C SER A 315 -3.61 9.54 -15.49
N PRO A 316 -4.55 8.58 -15.61
CA PRO A 316 -4.51 7.33 -14.86
C PRO A 316 -3.19 6.59 -15.01
N ALA A 317 -2.72 6.44 -16.25
CA ALA A 317 -1.43 5.81 -16.55
C ALA A 317 -0.26 6.44 -15.79
N ASN A 318 -0.27 7.77 -15.58
CA ASN A 318 0.76 8.43 -14.78
C ASN A 318 0.66 8.08 -13.29
N LEU A 319 -0.55 8.03 -12.73
CA LEU A 319 -0.79 7.63 -11.35
C LEU A 319 -0.44 6.16 -11.10
N GLU A 320 -0.71 5.29 -12.07
CA GLU A 320 -0.30 3.89 -12.07
C GLU A 320 1.23 3.73 -12.10
N MET A 321 1.94 4.48 -12.96
CA MET A 321 3.40 4.52 -12.93
C MET A 321 3.92 4.98 -11.56
N HIS A 322 3.26 5.98 -10.96
CA HIS A 322 3.58 6.41 -9.60
C HIS A 322 3.36 5.31 -8.55
N PHE A 323 2.38 4.44 -8.73
CA PHE A 323 2.15 3.28 -7.86
C PHE A 323 3.19 2.17 -8.08
N ILE A 324 3.53 1.86 -9.32
CA ILE A 324 4.43 0.75 -9.68
C ILE A 324 5.87 1.00 -9.23
N ASP A 325 6.43 2.17 -9.56
CA ASP A 325 7.85 2.44 -9.29
C ASP A 325 8.18 3.91 -8.95
N SER A 326 7.17 4.75 -8.83
CA SER A 326 7.28 6.20 -8.55
C SER A 326 8.01 7.00 -9.65
N SER A 327 8.08 6.48 -10.87
CA SER A 327 8.68 7.16 -12.02
C SER A 327 7.69 8.06 -12.79
N GLY A 328 6.44 8.21 -12.35
CA GLY A 328 5.51 9.11 -13.03
C GLY A 328 5.97 10.58 -13.01
N TYR A 329 5.38 11.38 -13.91
CA TYR A 329 5.59 12.82 -13.98
C TYR A 329 5.00 13.54 -12.76
N ILE A 330 5.67 14.62 -12.37
CA ILE A 330 5.24 15.57 -11.35
C ILE A 330 5.06 16.94 -12.01
N SER A 331 4.00 17.66 -11.64
CA SER A 331 3.76 19.01 -12.13
C SER A 331 4.78 20.01 -11.58
N ASN A 332 5.21 20.98 -12.39
CA ASN A 332 6.00 22.12 -11.92
C ASN A 332 5.26 22.93 -10.86
N ASP A 333 3.92 22.86 -10.84
CA ASP A 333 3.09 23.55 -9.86
C ASP A 333 3.37 23.10 -8.41
N PHE A 334 3.84 21.86 -8.24
CA PHE A 334 4.29 21.30 -6.98
C PHE A 334 5.41 22.13 -6.30
N PHE A 335 6.14 22.94 -7.07
CA PHE A 335 7.28 23.74 -6.63
C PHE A 335 7.03 25.25 -6.62
N LYS A 336 5.76 25.68 -6.70
CA LYS A 336 5.42 27.11 -6.58
C LYS A 336 5.89 27.67 -5.24
N LYS A 337 6.08 28.99 -5.20
CA LYS A 337 6.52 29.70 -4.00
C LYS A 337 5.46 29.73 -2.89
N THR A 338 4.18 29.81 -3.27
CA THR A 338 3.07 29.90 -2.32
C THR A 338 2.37 28.55 -2.31
N PRO A 339 2.29 27.87 -1.15
CA PRO A 339 1.55 26.62 -1.05
C PRO A 339 0.05 26.86 -1.14
N ASP A 340 -0.68 25.85 -1.61
CA ASP A 340 -2.14 25.89 -1.74
C ASP A 340 -2.85 25.63 -0.40
N TYR A 341 -2.11 25.13 0.59
CA TYR A 341 -2.56 24.91 1.97
C TYR A 341 -1.57 25.51 2.95
N ASP A 342 -2.07 25.89 4.13
CA ASP A 342 -1.22 26.24 5.27
C ASP A 342 -0.60 24.98 5.87
N PHE A 343 0.58 25.11 6.48
CA PHE A 343 1.20 24.04 7.25
C PHE A 343 0.40 23.74 8.53
N HIS A 344 0.19 22.47 8.83
CA HIS A 344 -0.34 21.99 10.10
C HIS A 344 0.66 21.08 10.81
N ASP A 345 0.99 21.40 12.07
CA ASP A 345 1.75 20.50 12.96
C ASP A 345 0.79 19.47 13.59
N TRP A 346 0.25 18.58 12.75
CA TRP A 346 -0.66 17.51 13.15
C TRP A 346 0.10 16.39 13.86
N ASP A 347 -0.53 15.73 14.83
CA ASP A 347 -0.02 14.51 15.45
C ASP A 347 -1.17 13.77 16.13
N HIS A 348 -1.40 12.53 15.70
CA HIS A 348 -2.47 11.65 16.21
C HIS A 348 -1.89 10.35 16.79
N ASP A 349 -0.59 10.36 17.15
CA ASP A 349 0.11 9.26 17.83
C ASP A 349 -0.66 8.81 19.08
N ASN A 350 -1.02 7.52 19.13
CA ASN A 350 -1.70 6.91 20.27
C ASN A 350 -1.47 5.40 20.29
N ASN A 351 -2.20 4.67 21.13
CA ASN A 351 -2.27 3.22 21.04
C ASN A 351 -3.04 2.78 19.78
N THR A 352 -2.77 1.56 19.30
CA THR A 352 -3.29 1.07 18.02
C THR A 352 -4.82 0.98 17.97
N ASP A 353 -5.51 0.81 19.10
CA ASP A 353 -6.98 0.83 19.15
C ASP A 353 -7.51 2.24 18.80
N ASP A 354 -7.02 3.27 19.49
CA ASP A 354 -7.43 4.66 19.26
C ASP A 354 -7.01 5.17 17.87
N GLU A 355 -5.84 4.75 17.39
CA GLU A 355 -5.36 5.06 16.03
C GLU A 355 -6.26 4.44 14.96
N PHE A 356 -6.71 3.20 15.14
CA PHE A 356 -7.64 2.54 14.22
C PHE A 356 -8.99 3.26 14.20
N ASP A 357 -9.51 3.65 15.37
CA ASP A 357 -10.77 4.39 15.47
C ASP A 357 -10.66 5.76 14.81
N TYR A 358 -9.55 6.48 15.01
CA TYR A 358 -9.30 7.77 14.36
C TYR A 358 -9.31 7.67 12.83
N LEU A 359 -8.53 6.74 12.26
CA LEU A 359 -8.42 6.57 10.81
C LEU A 359 -9.76 6.11 10.20
N SER A 360 -10.46 5.19 10.88
CA SER A 360 -11.75 4.69 10.43
C SER A 360 -12.82 5.77 10.43
N GLN A 361 -12.89 6.57 11.50
CA GLN A 361 -13.84 7.68 11.60
C GLN A 361 -13.57 8.74 10.53
N LEU A 362 -12.30 9.06 10.27
CA LEU A 362 -11.93 10.01 9.22
C LEU A 362 -12.42 9.56 7.84
N ILE A 363 -12.29 8.27 7.49
CA ILE A 363 -12.82 7.73 6.22
C ILE A 363 -14.35 7.79 6.17
N HIS A 364 -15.03 7.49 7.26
CA HIS A 364 -16.49 7.61 7.34
C HIS A 364 -16.98 9.06 7.24
N ASP A 365 -16.26 10.01 7.84
CA ASP A 365 -16.56 11.45 7.75
C ASP A 365 -16.37 11.98 6.33
N LEU A 366 -15.49 11.35 5.54
CA LEU A 366 -15.34 11.60 4.10
C LEU A 366 -16.48 10.98 3.26
N GLY A 367 -17.34 10.17 3.86
CA GLY A 367 -18.48 9.54 3.20
C GLY A 367 -18.21 8.17 2.59
N PHE A 368 -17.05 7.55 2.90
CA PHE A 368 -16.67 6.26 2.33
C PHE A 368 -16.94 5.09 3.30
N ASP A 369 -17.14 3.91 2.71
CA ASP A 369 -17.23 2.66 3.43
C ASP A 369 -15.90 1.91 3.46
N ILE A 370 -15.65 1.23 4.57
CA ILE A 370 -14.47 0.39 4.77
C ILE A 370 -14.91 -1.07 4.76
N TYR A 371 -14.24 -1.88 3.95
CA TYR A 371 -14.44 -3.32 3.85
C TYR A 371 -13.15 -4.00 4.28
N ILE A 372 -13.20 -4.86 5.28
CA ILE A 372 -12.02 -5.55 5.83
C ILE A 372 -12.18 -7.06 5.73
N SER A 373 -11.18 -7.75 5.18
CA SER A 373 -11.02 -9.19 5.32
C SER A 373 -9.85 -9.46 6.27
N ASP A 374 -10.08 -10.29 7.29
CA ASP A 374 -9.09 -10.69 8.29
C ASP A 374 -8.52 -12.08 7.95
N TYR A 375 -7.20 -12.25 8.07
CA TYR A 375 -6.49 -13.50 7.82
C TYR A 375 -5.59 -13.87 9.01
N GLU A 376 -5.82 -15.06 9.58
CA GLU A 376 -5.05 -15.57 10.74
C GLU A 376 -4.48 -16.97 10.50
N HIS A 377 -4.70 -17.54 9.31
CA HIS A 377 -4.39 -18.94 8.99
C HIS A 377 -2.88 -19.25 8.96
N LEU A 378 -2.02 -18.23 8.83
CA LEU A 378 -0.56 -18.34 8.95
C LEU A 378 -0.04 -18.00 10.35
N ASN A 379 -0.92 -17.92 11.34
CA ASN A 379 -0.64 -17.54 12.73
C ASN A 379 -0.01 -16.15 12.91
N VAL A 380 0.09 -15.33 11.87
CA VAL A 380 0.36 -13.88 11.94
C VAL A 380 -0.92 -13.21 11.49
N TYR A 381 -1.36 -12.17 12.19
CA TYR A 381 -2.53 -11.43 11.75
C TYR A 381 -2.17 -10.64 10.49
N ALA A 382 -2.97 -10.82 9.45
CA ALA A 382 -2.96 -10.00 8.27
C ALA A 382 -4.39 -9.55 7.94
N CYS A 383 -4.50 -8.47 7.18
CA CYS A 383 -5.77 -7.99 6.67
C CYS A 383 -5.62 -7.42 5.27
N ARG A 384 -6.75 -7.30 4.58
CA ARG A 384 -6.87 -6.52 3.35
C ARG A 384 -8.05 -5.58 3.50
N ILE A 385 -7.81 -4.30 3.25
CA ILE A 385 -8.76 -3.22 3.46
C ILE A 385 -9.08 -2.57 2.13
N LEU A 386 -10.35 -2.52 1.78
CA LEU A 386 -10.86 -1.86 0.59
C LEU A 386 -11.72 -0.68 1.01
N VAL A 387 -11.48 0.47 0.39
CA VAL A 387 -12.24 1.71 0.55
C VAL A 387 -12.54 2.23 -0.86
N PRO A 388 -13.59 1.71 -1.53
CA PRO A 388 -13.95 2.11 -2.89
C PRO A 388 -14.14 3.63 -2.99
N GLY A 389 -13.47 4.26 -3.95
CA GLY A 389 -13.32 5.70 -4.13
C GLY A 389 -12.07 6.30 -3.47
N MET A 390 -11.32 5.54 -2.67
CA MET A 390 -10.07 5.98 -2.03
C MET A 390 -8.90 5.02 -2.26
N SER A 391 -9.12 3.71 -2.11
CA SER A 391 -8.05 2.71 -2.19
C SER A 391 -7.87 2.09 -3.57
N ASP A 392 -8.68 2.50 -4.55
CA ASP A 392 -8.57 2.11 -5.94
C ASP A 392 -7.22 2.58 -6.50
N ILE A 393 -6.49 1.67 -7.12
CA ILE A 393 -5.25 1.99 -7.85
C ILE A 393 -5.57 2.22 -9.32
N TYR A 394 -6.38 1.33 -9.88
CA TYR A 394 -6.80 1.38 -11.27
C TYR A 394 -8.22 1.94 -11.40
N PRO A 395 -8.52 2.67 -12.49
CA PRO A 395 -9.87 3.08 -12.84
C PRO A 395 -10.86 1.92 -12.92
N VAL A 396 -12.11 2.15 -12.52
CA VAL A 396 -13.14 1.08 -12.49
C VAL A 396 -13.54 0.58 -13.88
N ASP A 397 -13.37 1.39 -14.92
CA ASP A 397 -13.64 1.03 -16.31
C ASP A 397 -12.62 0.03 -16.87
N GLU A 398 -11.48 -0.19 -16.21
CA GLU A 398 -10.57 -1.29 -16.56
C GLU A 398 -11.23 -2.66 -16.38
N LEU A 399 -12.23 -2.80 -15.50
CA LEU A 399 -13.03 -4.03 -15.43
C LEU A 399 -13.70 -4.38 -16.76
N LEU A 400 -13.96 -3.37 -17.60
CA LEU A 400 -14.51 -3.54 -18.94
C LEU A 400 -13.43 -3.62 -20.02
N TRP A 401 -12.42 -2.74 -19.96
CA TRP A 401 -11.51 -2.47 -21.08
C TRP A 401 -10.09 -3.02 -20.93
N GLU A 402 -9.61 -3.24 -19.70
CA GLU A 402 -8.23 -3.70 -19.40
C GLU A 402 -8.21 -4.82 -18.36
N ASN A 403 -9.25 -5.67 -18.37
CA ASN A 403 -9.41 -6.71 -17.37
C ASN A 403 -8.36 -7.81 -17.53
N ASN A 404 -7.75 -8.25 -16.43
CA ASN A 404 -6.75 -9.32 -16.47
C ASN A 404 -7.29 -10.67 -16.99
N ASN A 405 -8.61 -10.87 -17.01
CA ASN A 405 -9.24 -12.05 -17.61
C ASN A 405 -9.50 -11.91 -19.12
N GLU A 406 -9.09 -10.82 -19.77
CA GLU A 406 -9.18 -10.70 -21.21
C GLU A 406 -8.29 -11.73 -21.91
N GLY A 407 -8.92 -12.64 -22.65
CA GLY A 407 -8.25 -13.73 -23.34
C GLY A 407 -8.17 -15.04 -22.55
N ALA A 408 -8.75 -15.10 -21.36
CA ALA A 408 -9.05 -16.34 -20.66
C ALA A 408 -10.11 -17.16 -21.41
#